data_AF-A0A7J6R708-F1
#
_entry.id   AF-A0A7J6R708-F1
#
_cell.length_a   1.000
_cell.length_b   1.000
_cell.length_c   1.000
_cell.angle_alpha   90.00
_cell.angle_beta   90.00
_cell.angle_gamma   90.00
#
_symmetry.space_group_name_H-M   'P 1'
#
loop_
_entity.id
_entity.type
_entity.pdbx_description
1 polymer ?
#
loop_
_entity_poly.entity_id
_entity_poly.type
_entity_poly.pdbx_seq_one_letter_code
_entity_poly.pdbx_strand_id
1 'polypeptide(L)'
;LKFVLSHYRDIVFARTTPTQKLRIAETQKELGKVTAMTGDGVNDAPALKAANIGVAMGIAGTQVAMQAADMILANDDFSSIVNAIEEGRLIFDNLKKSIAYTLTSNIPEITPFLAFVILQIPLPLSTVLILAIDLGTDILPAISFAYEAPELDIMCRKPRDPQRDRLVTNKLVIYSYLIIGYMQAAAGFYTYFQVMYDYGFKPSGLIGLTNKVVYEFDLDNMSPTVFPDVDKKKIDWDDNDSSKLHICGRVGPRDADDASVATIDSMPVFEKCSGPIFTFYNLQQYCHEKTATPAAQMPSESQLDALLGGKWTYDQNVGVVYGRDKFNRPACDAMPQATIALDGQTYTLFVPYGVWSQDGQDKIDDATLNTECLYWTRSPLIEAVGEDSTSNDGGVPVCQSTEALKYAQSAFFIAIVVVQYATLFFCKCRTLSLTMQGLANWFQNFAVVVESSVAALVVFAPFMWVVFNTRPLEGWHICVPAMPFAVFNYCFDELRKYFLRQGVPNLKAITGASQTRFGKWVYKTTYY
;
A
#
# COMPACT_ATOMS: atom_id res chain seq x y z
N LEU A 1 34.71 5.29 47.29
CA LEU A 1 33.32 4.87 46.99
C LEU A 1 33.23 4.04 45.70
N LYS A 2 33.67 4.55 44.54
CA LYS A 2 33.67 3.80 43.25
C LYS A 2 34.30 2.41 43.34
N PHE A 3 35.50 2.30 43.93
CA PHE A 3 36.17 1.02 44.16
C PHE A 3 35.27 0.02 44.89
N VAL A 4 34.73 0.43 46.05
CA VAL A 4 33.83 -0.40 46.88
C VAL A 4 32.60 -0.88 46.09
N LEU A 5 31.93 0.03 45.39
CA LEU A 5 30.72 -0.27 44.60
C LEU A 5 30.97 -1.15 43.35
N SER A 6 32.23 -1.28 42.94
CA SER A 6 32.63 -2.10 41.79
C SER A 6 33.18 -3.48 42.18
N HIS A 7 33.79 -3.61 43.36
CA HIS A 7 34.51 -4.82 43.77
C HIS A 7 33.69 -5.73 44.67
N TYR A 8 32.80 -5.17 45.50
CA TYR A 8 31.96 -5.94 46.42
C TYR A 8 30.55 -6.09 45.87
N ARG A 9 29.98 -7.29 46.02
CA ARG A 9 28.61 -7.59 45.59
C ARG A 9 27.58 -7.15 46.62
N ASP A 10 27.82 -7.51 47.88
CA ASP A 10 26.95 -7.20 49.01
C ASP A 10 27.57 -6.08 49.83
N ILE A 11 26.87 -4.95 49.96
CA ILE A 11 27.39 -3.72 50.56
C ILE A 11 26.34 -3.16 51.51
N VAL A 12 26.76 -2.82 52.72
CA VAL A 12 25.91 -2.18 53.71
C VAL A 12 26.56 -0.86 54.13
N PHE A 13 25.84 0.25 53.95
CA PHE A 13 26.25 1.56 54.45
C PHE A 13 25.42 1.91 55.69
N ALA A 14 26.06 1.96 56.85
CA ALA A 14 25.42 2.29 58.12
C ALA A 14 25.81 3.71 58.59
N ARG A 15 24.96 4.31 59.44
CA ARG A 15 25.19 5.65 60.04
C ARG A 15 25.49 6.75 59.00
N THR A 16 24.79 6.71 57.87
CA THR A 16 24.99 7.67 56.77
C THR A 16 24.18 8.96 56.96
N THR A 17 24.79 10.09 56.58
CA THR A 17 24.09 11.39 56.50
C THR A 17 23.28 11.49 55.18
N PRO A 18 22.29 12.40 55.09
CA PRO A 18 21.54 12.64 53.84
C PRO A 18 22.46 12.95 52.64
N THR A 19 23.49 13.77 52.85
CA THR A 19 24.50 14.12 51.84
C THR A 19 25.33 12.91 51.39
N GLN A 20 25.59 11.96 52.28
CA GLN A 20 26.27 10.72 51.93
C GLN A 20 25.36 9.78 51.12
N LYS A 21 24.06 9.68 51.45
CA LYS A 21 23.09 8.91 50.65
C LYS A 21 22.98 9.44 49.22
N LEU A 22 22.91 10.77 49.07
CA LEU A 22 22.99 11.45 47.77
C LEU A 22 24.25 11.04 47.00
N ARG A 23 25.42 11.12 47.66
CA ARG A 23 26.70 10.77 47.02
C ARG A 23 26.77 9.31 46.57
N ILE A 24 26.13 8.40 47.30
CA ILE A 24 26.02 6.98 46.91
C ILE A 24 25.20 6.83 45.63
N ALA A 25 24.03 7.48 45.56
CA ALA A 25 23.18 7.44 44.37
C ALA A 25 23.90 8.02 43.14
N GLU A 26 24.55 9.19 43.29
CA GLU A 26 25.36 9.81 42.23
C GLU A 26 26.48 8.89 41.76
N THR A 27 27.21 8.27 42.70
CA THR A 27 28.35 7.42 42.34
C THR A 27 27.91 6.16 41.60
N GLN A 28 26.75 5.57 41.93
CA GLN A 28 26.21 4.44 41.16
C GLN A 28 25.82 4.86 39.73
N LYS A 29 25.25 6.06 39.56
CA LYS A 29 24.97 6.63 38.23
C LYS A 29 26.24 6.93 37.45
N GLU A 30 27.27 7.46 38.09
CA GLU A 30 28.59 7.68 37.47
C GLU A 30 29.26 6.38 37.01
N LEU A 31 28.93 5.24 37.63
CA LEU A 31 29.36 3.91 37.20
C LEU A 31 28.50 3.34 36.05
N GLY A 32 27.55 4.11 35.53
CA GLY A 32 26.66 3.72 34.42
C GLY A 32 25.54 2.77 34.82
N LYS A 33 25.28 2.56 36.12
CA LYS A 33 24.19 1.70 36.60
C LYS A 33 22.88 2.48 36.73
N VAL A 34 21.78 1.86 36.32
CA VAL A 34 20.43 2.39 36.57
C VAL A 34 20.10 2.14 38.04
N THR A 35 19.90 3.21 38.81
CA THR A 35 19.77 3.15 40.27
C THR A 35 18.37 3.55 40.71
N ALA A 36 17.69 2.66 41.42
CA ALA A 36 16.46 2.94 42.15
C ALA A 36 16.79 3.14 43.64
N MET A 37 16.22 4.18 44.27
CA MET A 37 16.34 4.41 45.71
C MET A 37 14.96 4.35 46.34
N THR A 38 14.86 3.71 47.51
CA THR A 38 13.62 3.62 48.28
C THR A 38 13.82 4.24 49.67
N GLY A 39 12.82 4.97 50.17
CA GLY A 39 12.93 5.63 51.47
C GLY A 39 11.63 6.28 51.93
N ASP A 40 11.58 6.62 53.21
CA ASP A 40 10.39 7.15 53.90
C ASP A 40 10.69 8.50 54.57
N GLY A 41 11.93 8.73 55.02
CA GLY A 41 12.33 9.91 55.75
C GLY A 41 12.69 11.13 54.89
N VAL A 42 12.61 12.32 55.48
CA VAL A 42 13.12 13.58 54.90
C VAL A 42 14.60 13.47 54.52
N ASN A 43 15.35 12.62 55.24
CA ASN A 43 16.75 12.33 55.00
C ASN A 43 17.01 11.62 53.67
N ASP A 44 16.01 10.94 53.10
CA ASP A 44 16.12 10.21 51.85
C ASP A 44 15.78 11.08 50.64
N ALA A 45 15.05 12.19 50.84
CA ALA A 45 14.58 13.05 49.76
C ALA A 45 15.68 13.49 48.76
N PRO A 46 16.89 13.92 49.19
CA PRO A 46 17.96 14.25 48.24
C PRO A 46 18.39 13.05 47.40
N ALA A 47 18.47 11.86 48.00
CA ALA A 47 18.91 10.64 47.34
C ALA A 47 17.83 10.07 46.41
N LEU A 48 16.56 10.14 46.83
CA LEU A 48 15.40 9.79 46.00
C LEU A 48 15.37 10.62 44.73
N LYS A 49 15.57 11.95 44.85
CA LYS A 49 15.56 12.84 43.70
C LYS A 49 16.75 12.66 42.76
N ALA A 50 17.90 12.29 43.30
CA ALA A 50 19.11 12.07 42.51
C ALA A 50 19.16 10.71 41.80
N ALA A 51 18.37 9.74 42.27
CA ALA A 51 18.25 8.42 41.66
C ALA A 51 17.71 8.50 40.21
N ASN A 52 17.72 7.37 39.49
CA ASN A 52 16.99 7.29 38.22
C ASN A 52 15.48 7.11 38.45
N ILE A 53 15.12 6.49 39.56
CA ILE A 53 13.75 6.38 40.05
C ILE A 53 13.78 6.42 41.58
N GLY A 54 13.09 7.39 42.17
CA GLY A 54 12.84 7.45 43.62
C GLY A 54 11.51 6.78 43.95
N VAL A 55 11.49 5.93 44.97
CA VAL A 55 10.28 5.28 45.48
C VAL A 55 10.05 5.66 46.94
N ALA A 56 8.90 6.25 47.24
CA ALA A 56 8.50 6.63 48.60
C ALA A 56 7.38 5.75 49.16
N MET A 57 7.35 5.62 50.49
CA MET A 57 6.25 4.98 51.22
C MET A 57 5.08 5.97 51.33
N GLY A 58 3.85 5.52 51.11
CA GLY A 58 2.65 6.36 51.13
C GLY A 58 2.08 6.60 52.53
N ILE A 59 2.26 5.66 53.46
CA ILE A 59 1.71 5.73 54.83
C ILE A 59 2.81 6.15 55.81
N ALA A 60 3.92 5.43 55.84
CA ALA A 60 5.07 5.71 56.70
C ALA A 60 5.95 6.87 56.20
N GLY A 61 5.82 7.22 54.91
CA GLY A 61 6.65 8.24 54.28
C GLY A 61 6.27 9.67 54.67
N THR A 62 7.29 10.50 54.86
CA THR A 62 7.13 11.93 55.05
C THR A 62 6.69 12.61 53.76
N GLN A 63 5.95 13.72 53.85
CA GLN A 63 5.51 14.50 52.68
C GLN A 63 6.68 14.93 51.79
N VAL A 64 7.83 15.26 52.40
CA VAL A 64 9.03 15.65 51.66
C VAL A 64 9.60 14.48 50.85
N ALA A 65 9.60 13.27 51.40
CA ALA A 65 10.03 12.07 50.67
C ALA A 65 9.07 11.75 49.51
N MET A 66 7.75 11.82 49.75
CA MET A 66 6.74 11.59 48.71
C MET A 66 6.83 12.59 47.55
N GLN A 67 7.10 13.88 47.83
CA GLN A 67 7.28 14.89 46.79
C GLN A 67 8.61 14.75 46.03
N ALA A 68 9.62 14.14 46.65
CA ALA A 68 10.92 13.92 46.03
C ALA A 68 10.98 12.67 45.15
N ALA A 69 10.11 11.68 45.42
CA ALA A 69 10.03 10.41 44.70
C ALA A 69 9.25 10.54 43.37
N ASP A 70 9.55 9.63 42.43
CA ASP A 70 8.86 9.50 41.14
C ASP A 70 7.71 8.48 41.22
N MET A 71 7.73 7.58 42.21
CA MET A 71 6.73 6.56 42.48
C MET A 71 6.41 6.52 43.98
N ILE A 72 5.12 6.37 44.33
CA ILE A 72 4.66 6.28 45.72
C ILE A 72 3.96 4.93 45.92
N LEU A 73 4.37 4.18 46.94
CA LEU A 73 3.72 2.95 47.36
C LEU A 73 2.57 3.27 48.30
N ALA A 74 1.36 3.41 47.75
CA ALA A 74 0.18 3.82 48.53
C ALA A 74 -0.11 2.93 49.75
N ASN A 75 0.22 1.64 49.67
CA ASN A 75 -0.05 0.65 50.72
C ASN A 75 1.20 0.25 51.53
N ASP A 76 2.34 0.90 51.31
CA ASP A 76 3.62 0.56 51.95
C ASP A 76 4.11 -0.89 51.74
N ASP A 77 3.57 -1.57 50.71
CA ASP A 77 3.97 -2.94 50.38
C ASP A 77 5.15 -2.95 49.40
N PHE A 78 6.31 -3.38 49.90
CA PHE A 78 7.53 -3.55 49.11
C PHE A 78 7.39 -4.57 47.97
N SER A 79 6.43 -5.51 48.04
CA SER A 79 6.18 -6.47 46.95
C SER A 79 5.82 -5.77 45.63
N SER A 80 5.20 -4.58 45.71
CA SER A 80 4.85 -3.74 44.57
C SER A 80 6.05 -3.36 43.71
N ILE A 81 7.26 -3.29 44.29
CA ILE A 81 8.49 -2.99 43.53
C ILE A 81 8.84 -4.16 42.60
N VAL A 82 8.62 -5.40 43.05
CA VAL A 82 8.86 -6.59 42.22
C VAL A 82 7.92 -6.58 41.02
N ASN A 83 6.63 -6.30 41.27
CA ASN A 83 5.63 -6.16 40.21
C ASN A 83 5.97 -5.01 39.26
N ALA A 84 6.42 -3.86 39.79
CA ALA A 84 6.84 -2.71 38.96
C ALA A 84 8.05 -3.03 38.07
N ILE A 85 9.00 -3.83 38.56
CA ILE A 85 10.14 -4.31 37.76
C ILE A 85 9.67 -5.26 36.66
N GLU A 86 8.72 -6.15 36.96
CA GLU A 86 8.11 -7.06 36.00
C GLU A 86 7.40 -6.28 34.88
N GLU A 87 6.50 -5.36 35.23
CA GLU A 87 5.77 -4.50 34.29
C GLU A 87 6.73 -3.61 33.47
N GLY A 88 7.75 -3.04 34.11
CA GLY A 88 8.76 -2.23 33.42
C GLY A 88 9.58 -3.02 32.40
N ARG A 89 9.81 -4.31 32.65
CA ARG A 89 10.46 -5.23 31.71
C ARG A 89 9.52 -5.65 30.59
N LEU A 90 8.24 -5.89 30.91
CA LEU A 90 7.20 -6.26 29.96
C LEU A 90 6.95 -5.14 28.94
N ILE A 91 6.70 -3.91 29.42
CA ILE A 91 6.43 -2.77 28.55
C ILE A 91 7.61 -2.45 27.64
N PHE A 92 8.86 -2.61 28.10
CA PHE A 92 10.04 -2.40 27.26
C PHE A 92 10.09 -3.39 26.08
N ASP A 93 9.78 -4.66 26.30
CA ASP A 93 9.74 -5.65 25.22
C ASP A 93 8.54 -5.43 24.29
N ASN A 94 7.40 -5.01 24.83
CA ASN A 94 6.20 -4.70 24.05
C ASN A 94 6.37 -3.45 23.19
N LEU A 95 7.05 -2.42 23.70
CA LEU A 95 7.41 -1.23 22.93
C LEU A 95 8.31 -1.57 21.74
N LYS A 96 9.22 -2.54 21.86
CA LYS A 96 10.00 -3.01 20.70
C LYS A 96 9.13 -3.63 19.61
N LYS A 97 8.09 -4.38 19.99
CA LYS A 97 7.14 -5.00 19.05
C LYS A 97 6.32 -3.93 18.32
N SER A 98 5.78 -2.98 19.08
CA SER A 98 5.03 -1.83 18.57
C SER A 98 5.87 -1.00 17.59
N ILE A 99 7.10 -0.65 17.98
CA ILE A 99 8.02 0.12 17.11
C ILE A 99 8.40 -0.69 15.86
N ALA A 100 8.68 -1.99 15.97
CA ALA A 100 9.00 -2.81 14.81
C ALA A 100 7.84 -2.87 13.81
N TYR A 101 6.61 -2.99 14.29
CA TYR A 101 5.40 -2.95 13.46
C TYR A 101 5.26 -1.61 12.71
N THR A 102 5.31 -0.47 13.41
CA THR A 102 5.16 0.86 12.78
C THR A 102 6.32 1.17 11.84
N LEU A 103 7.55 0.74 12.15
CA LEU A 103 8.69 0.96 11.26
C LEU A 103 8.55 0.17 9.95
N THR A 104 7.88 -0.99 9.97
CA THR A 104 7.77 -1.81 8.78
C THR A 104 6.92 -1.16 7.67
N SER A 105 5.83 -0.45 7.99
CA SER A 105 4.94 0.21 7.00
C SER A 105 5.58 1.42 6.30
N ASN A 106 6.60 2.05 6.89
CA ASN A 106 7.28 3.18 6.27
C ASN A 106 7.87 2.86 4.86
N ILE A 107 8.29 1.61 4.62
CA ILE A 107 8.92 1.23 3.35
C ILE A 107 7.92 1.14 2.19
N PRO A 108 6.79 0.42 2.27
CA PRO A 108 5.76 0.47 1.24
C PRO A 108 5.17 1.87 1.02
N GLU A 109 5.34 2.83 1.95
CA GLU A 109 4.89 4.22 1.77
C GLU A 109 5.92 5.10 1.07
N ILE A 110 7.21 4.95 1.38
CA ILE A 110 8.30 5.75 0.77
C ILE A 110 8.61 5.25 -0.66
N THR A 111 8.54 3.94 -0.88
CA THR A 111 8.95 3.34 -2.16
C THR A 111 8.10 3.75 -3.37
N PRO A 112 6.76 3.96 -3.29
CA PRO A 112 5.95 4.56 -4.35
C PRO A 112 6.47 5.91 -4.82
N PHE A 113 6.84 6.79 -3.89
CA PHE A 113 7.39 8.11 -4.23
C PHE A 113 8.77 8.00 -4.89
N LEU A 114 9.63 7.11 -4.39
CA LEU A 114 10.92 6.84 -5.03
C LEU A 114 10.74 6.27 -6.44
N ALA A 115 9.79 5.36 -6.65
CA ALA A 115 9.50 4.79 -7.96
C ALA A 115 8.93 5.85 -8.93
N PHE A 116 8.07 6.75 -8.45
CA PHE A 116 7.58 7.90 -9.21
C PHE A 116 8.75 8.78 -9.70
N VAL A 117 9.70 9.12 -8.82
CA VAL A 117 10.84 9.98 -9.18
C VAL A 117 11.85 9.27 -10.10
N ILE A 118 12.21 8.02 -9.81
CA ILE A 118 13.28 7.29 -10.51
C ILE A 118 12.77 6.66 -11.81
N LEU A 119 11.64 5.95 -11.75
CA LEU A 119 11.09 5.20 -12.89
C LEU A 119 10.08 6.02 -13.69
N GLN A 120 9.67 7.20 -13.22
CA GLN A 120 8.70 8.06 -13.89
C GLN A 120 7.40 7.31 -14.20
N ILE A 121 6.99 6.44 -13.28
CA ILE A 121 5.68 5.77 -13.28
C ILE A 121 4.63 6.68 -12.63
N PRO A 122 3.33 6.52 -12.94
CA PRO A 122 2.26 7.20 -12.21
C PRO A 122 2.33 6.92 -10.71
N LEU A 123 1.94 7.89 -9.87
CA LEU A 123 2.13 7.82 -8.42
C LEU A 123 1.32 6.66 -7.79
N PRO A 124 1.95 5.57 -7.31
CA PRO A 124 1.23 4.40 -6.84
C PRO A 124 0.45 4.61 -5.54
N LEU A 125 0.87 5.56 -4.71
CA LEU A 125 0.23 5.87 -3.43
C LEU A 125 0.25 7.38 -3.19
N SER A 126 -0.93 7.96 -2.93
CA SER A 126 -1.09 9.39 -2.64
C SER A 126 -0.70 9.72 -1.20
N THR A 127 -0.27 10.97 -0.94
CA THR A 127 0.09 11.47 0.39
C THR A 127 -1.06 11.39 1.40
N VAL A 128 -2.30 11.59 0.92
CA VAL A 128 -3.50 11.50 1.77
C VAL A 128 -3.74 10.06 2.23
N LEU A 129 -3.43 9.07 1.38
CA LEU A 129 -3.53 7.65 1.73
C LEU A 129 -2.44 7.22 2.70
N ILE A 130 -1.23 7.77 2.59
CA ILE A 130 -0.16 7.56 3.60
C ILE A 130 -0.65 8.04 4.97
N LEU A 131 -1.21 9.25 5.05
CA LEU A 131 -1.78 9.76 6.30
C LEU A 131 -2.93 8.90 6.83
N ALA A 132 -3.75 8.32 5.95
CA ALA A 132 -4.82 7.41 6.34
C ALA A 132 -4.28 6.11 6.97
N ILE A 133 -3.11 5.65 6.55
CA ILE A 133 -2.44 4.48 7.12
C ILE A 133 -1.87 4.84 8.50
N ASP A 134 -0.96 5.81 8.54
CA ASP A 134 -0.21 6.21 9.73
C ASP A 134 -1.11 6.69 10.89
N LEU A 135 -2.10 7.52 10.56
CA LEU A 135 -2.98 8.17 11.54
C LEU A 135 -4.33 7.49 11.69
N GLY A 136 -4.67 6.55 10.80
CA GLY A 136 -5.96 5.88 10.78
C GLY A 136 -5.84 4.41 11.15
N THR A 137 -5.34 3.60 10.22
CA THR A 137 -5.36 2.13 10.35
C THR A 137 -4.34 1.63 11.38
N ASP A 138 -3.12 2.17 11.39
CA ASP A 138 -2.00 1.56 12.13
C ASP A 138 -1.96 1.91 13.63
N ILE A 139 -2.66 2.97 14.07
CA ILE A 139 -2.62 3.44 15.47
C ILE A 139 -3.09 2.36 16.45
N LEU A 140 -4.28 1.78 16.24
CA LEU A 140 -4.85 0.81 17.18
C LEU A 140 -4.05 -0.50 17.21
N PRO A 141 -3.69 -1.10 16.06
CA PRO A 141 -2.73 -2.20 15.98
C PRO A 141 -1.44 -1.95 16.76
N ALA A 142 -0.80 -0.79 16.56
CA ALA A 142 0.46 -0.45 17.22
C ALA A 142 0.33 -0.34 18.74
N ILE A 143 -0.76 0.27 19.22
CA ILE A 143 -1.06 0.37 20.67
C ILE A 143 -1.37 -1.00 21.26
N SER A 144 -1.95 -1.91 20.47
CA SER A 144 -2.39 -3.21 20.98
C SER A 144 -1.27 -4.11 21.51
N PHE A 145 -0.04 -3.90 21.01
CA PHE A 145 1.15 -4.58 21.52
C PHE A 145 1.48 -4.25 22.97
N ALA A 146 1.03 -3.10 23.50
CA ALA A 146 1.25 -2.76 24.91
C ALA A 146 0.58 -3.77 25.86
N TYR A 147 -0.52 -4.40 25.43
CA TYR A 147 -1.30 -5.38 26.18
C TYR A 147 -0.83 -6.83 25.99
N GLU A 148 0.32 -7.03 25.34
CA GLU A 148 0.82 -8.37 25.06
C GLU A 148 1.46 -9.01 26.31
N ALA A 149 1.18 -10.30 26.54
CA ALA A 149 1.74 -11.04 27.66
C ALA A 149 3.24 -11.36 27.49
N PRO A 150 4.00 -11.58 28.57
CA PRO A 150 5.41 -11.97 28.50
C PRO A 150 5.59 -13.31 27.77
N GLU A 151 6.60 -13.40 26.89
CA GLU A 151 6.91 -14.64 26.15
C GLU A 151 7.65 -15.69 27.00
N LEU A 152 8.48 -15.23 27.94
CA LEU A 152 9.33 -16.07 28.78
C LEU A 152 9.38 -15.48 30.17
N ASP A 153 9.92 -16.20 31.15
CA ASP A 153 10.15 -15.67 32.49
C ASP A 153 11.12 -14.46 32.44
N ILE A 154 10.53 -13.27 32.43
CA ILE A 154 11.22 -11.99 32.36
C ILE A 154 11.89 -11.61 33.67
N MET A 155 11.60 -12.29 34.77
CA MET A 155 12.19 -12.02 36.08
C MET A 155 13.49 -12.80 36.28
N CYS A 156 13.61 -13.99 35.67
CA CYS A 156 14.83 -14.79 35.69
C CYS A 156 16.00 -14.20 34.89
N ARG A 157 15.76 -13.29 33.93
CA ARG A 157 16.84 -12.64 33.16
C ARG A 157 17.53 -11.52 33.95
N LYS A 158 18.82 -11.32 33.66
CA LYS A 158 19.59 -10.20 34.22
C LYS A 158 19.03 -8.85 33.70
N PRO A 159 19.20 -7.75 34.47
CA PRO A 159 18.86 -6.41 33.99
C PRO A 159 19.57 -6.07 32.68
N ARG A 160 18.88 -5.32 31.81
CA ARG A 160 19.42 -4.90 30.51
C ARG A 160 20.62 -3.97 30.69
N ASP A 161 21.55 -4.02 29.73
CA ASP A 161 22.62 -3.04 29.66
C ASP A 161 22.12 -1.79 28.89
N PRO A 162 22.12 -0.59 29.50
CA PRO A 162 21.64 0.63 28.85
C PRO A 162 22.38 1.00 27.56
N GLN A 163 23.65 0.64 27.42
CA GLN A 163 24.46 1.01 26.25
C GLN A 163 24.25 0.04 25.08
N ARG A 164 24.16 -1.25 25.39
CA ARG A 164 24.05 -2.34 24.40
C ARG A 164 22.60 -2.67 24.04
N ASP A 165 21.74 -2.81 25.03
CA ASP A 165 20.35 -3.25 24.86
C ASP A 165 19.42 -2.04 24.77
N ARG A 166 19.57 -1.30 23.67
CA ARG A 166 18.72 -0.16 23.32
C ARG A 166 17.33 -0.61 22.89
N LEU A 167 16.37 0.31 22.95
CA LEU A 167 15.00 0.08 22.51
C LEU A 167 14.97 -0.17 20.99
N VAL A 168 15.56 0.75 20.22
CA VAL A 168 15.75 0.59 18.78
C VAL A 168 17.21 0.22 18.52
N THR A 169 17.42 -0.97 17.97
CA THR A 169 18.75 -1.45 17.59
C THR A 169 18.88 -1.47 16.07
N ASN A 170 20.11 -1.42 15.55
CA ASN A 170 20.34 -1.53 14.11
C ASN A 170 19.77 -2.83 13.52
N LYS A 171 19.72 -3.90 14.31
CA LYS A 171 19.11 -5.18 13.92
C LYS A 171 17.61 -5.04 13.72
N LEU A 172 16.93 -4.32 14.61
CA LEU A 172 15.51 -4.02 14.50
C LEU A 172 15.23 -3.26 13.20
N VAL A 173 16.00 -2.20 12.95
CA VAL A 173 15.82 -1.36 11.76
C VAL A 173 16.10 -2.15 10.47
N ILE A 174 17.21 -2.88 10.40
CA ILE A 174 17.56 -3.68 9.22
C ILE A 174 16.48 -4.73 8.94
N TYR A 175 16.02 -5.45 9.96
CA TYR A 175 14.99 -6.46 9.81
C TYR A 175 13.65 -5.85 9.39
N SER A 176 13.21 -4.78 10.07
CA SER A 176 11.90 -4.16 9.84
C SER A 176 11.83 -3.45 8.48
N TYR A 177 12.86 -2.68 8.11
CA TYR A 177 12.90 -1.93 6.86
C TYR A 177 13.31 -2.81 5.66
N LEU A 178 14.48 -3.45 5.72
CA LEU A 178 15.07 -4.07 4.52
C LEU A 178 14.51 -5.45 4.19
N ILE A 179 14.00 -6.17 5.18
CA ILE A 179 13.47 -7.53 4.96
C ILE A 179 11.95 -7.45 4.84
N ILE A 180 11.26 -7.11 5.93
CA ILE A 180 9.80 -7.13 5.94
C ILE A 180 9.22 -5.96 5.13
N GLY A 181 9.70 -4.74 5.35
CA GLY A 181 9.22 -3.56 4.63
C GLY A 181 9.38 -3.69 3.12
N TYR A 182 10.50 -4.25 2.64
CA TYR A 182 10.68 -4.53 1.22
C TYR A 182 9.68 -5.56 0.67
N MET A 183 9.37 -6.62 1.43
CA MET A 183 8.35 -7.60 1.03
C MET A 183 6.95 -6.99 0.97
N GLN A 184 6.62 -6.09 1.90
CA GLN A 184 5.35 -5.33 1.87
C GLN A 184 5.30 -4.39 0.66
N ALA A 185 6.38 -3.65 0.38
CA ALA A 185 6.47 -2.81 -0.81
C ALA A 185 6.27 -3.63 -2.09
N ALA A 186 6.90 -4.81 -2.19
CA ALA A 186 6.71 -5.71 -3.32
C ALA A 186 5.24 -6.15 -3.50
N ALA A 187 4.53 -6.41 -2.40
CA ALA A 187 3.09 -6.74 -2.45
C ALA A 187 2.23 -5.57 -2.94
N GLY A 188 2.53 -4.34 -2.47
CA GLY A 188 1.88 -3.13 -2.93
C GLY A 188 2.11 -2.87 -4.43
N PHE A 189 3.38 -2.93 -4.88
CA PHE A 189 3.72 -2.77 -6.29
C PHE A 189 3.11 -3.86 -7.17
N TYR A 190 3.08 -5.12 -6.72
CA TYR A 190 2.43 -6.20 -7.44
C TYR A 190 0.94 -5.90 -7.66
N THR A 191 0.25 -5.47 -6.61
CA THR A 191 -1.17 -5.09 -6.68
C THR A 191 -1.39 -3.91 -7.62
N TYR A 192 -0.54 -2.88 -7.54
CA TYR A 192 -0.59 -1.73 -8.44
C TYR A 192 -0.41 -2.10 -9.91
N PHE A 193 0.61 -2.92 -10.22
CA PHE A 193 0.84 -3.37 -11.59
C PHE A 193 -0.27 -4.27 -12.11
N GLN A 194 -0.86 -5.11 -11.25
CA GLN A 194 -2.00 -5.94 -11.60
C GLN A 194 -3.22 -5.09 -11.98
N VAL A 195 -3.57 -4.10 -11.14
CA VAL A 195 -4.70 -3.20 -11.43
C VAL A 195 -4.43 -2.40 -12.70
N MET A 196 -3.23 -1.82 -12.84
CA MET A 196 -2.86 -1.10 -14.06
C MET A 196 -2.96 -1.99 -15.31
N TYR A 197 -2.54 -3.25 -15.22
CA TYR A 197 -2.64 -4.21 -16.31
C TYR A 197 -4.10 -4.48 -16.71
N ASP A 198 -4.98 -4.66 -15.74
CA ASP A 198 -6.41 -4.92 -15.98
C ASP A 198 -7.13 -3.73 -16.64
N TYR A 199 -6.62 -2.50 -16.45
CA TYR A 199 -7.08 -1.27 -17.12
C TYR A 199 -6.31 -0.94 -18.42
N GLY A 200 -5.54 -1.89 -18.97
CA GLY A 200 -4.87 -1.75 -20.27
C GLY A 200 -3.46 -1.13 -20.23
N PHE A 201 -2.90 -0.88 -19.05
CA PHE A 201 -1.52 -0.41 -18.88
C PHE A 201 -0.57 -1.56 -18.52
N LYS A 202 0.17 -2.05 -19.51
CA LYS A 202 1.20 -3.09 -19.29
C LYS A 202 2.35 -2.56 -18.41
N PRO A 203 2.89 -3.36 -17.47
CA PRO A 203 3.98 -2.94 -16.58
C PRO A 203 5.21 -2.38 -17.30
N SER A 204 5.56 -2.93 -18.46
CA SER A 204 6.70 -2.48 -19.28
C SER A 204 6.49 -1.12 -19.95
N GLY A 205 5.23 -0.68 -20.11
CA GLY A 205 4.85 0.60 -20.71
C GLY A 205 4.63 1.73 -19.70
N LEU A 206 4.63 1.45 -18.40
CA LEU A 206 4.44 2.44 -17.35
C LEU A 206 5.70 3.29 -17.09
N ILE A 207 6.88 2.77 -17.39
CA ILE A 207 8.16 3.45 -17.16
C ILE A 207 8.25 4.65 -18.11
N GLY A 208 8.42 5.86 -17.54
CA GLY A 208 8.49 7.10 -18.32
C GLY A 208 7.14 7.69 -18.74
N LEU A 209 6.02 7.08 -18.33
CA LEU A 209 4.69 7.48 -18.76
C LEU A 209 4.28 8.87 -18.22
N THR A 210 4.76 9.25 -17.03
CA THR A 210 4.45 10.54 -16.40
C THR A 210 4.87 11.74 -17.24
N ASN A 211 5.94 11.63 -18.05
CA ASN A 211 6.43 12.72 -18.89
C ASN A 211 6.00 12.60 -20.36
N LYS A 212 5.17 11.61 -20.72
CA LYS A 212 4.74 11.41 -22.11
C LYS A 212 3.76 12.52 -22.50
N VAL A 213 4.01 13.14 -23.66
CA VAL A 213 3.11 14.15 -24.25
C VAL A 213 1.93 13.43 -24.86
N VAL A 214 0.76 13.98 -24.62
CA VAL A 214 -0.52 13.47 -25.09
C VAL A 214 -1.24 14.56 -25.86
N TYR A 215 -1.90 14.11 -26.91
CA TYR A 215 -2.65 14.94 -27.83
C TYR A 215 -4.12 14.86 -27.44
N GLU A 216 -4.70 15.97 -27.01
CA GLU A 216 -6.11 16.01 -26.62
C GLU A 216 -6.99 16.40 -27.81
N PHE A 217 -8.13 15.71 -27.94
CA PHE A 217 -9.17 15.98 -28.93
C PHE A 217 -10.50 16.24 -28.23
N ASP A 218 -11.11 17.37 -28.58
CA ASP A 218 -12.49 17.68 -28.24
C ASP A 218 -13.42 16.96 -29.21
N LEU A 219 -14.30 16.10 -28.69
CA LEU A 219 -15.28 15.43 -29.52
C LEU A 219 -16.45 16.33 -29.94
N ASP A 220 -16.73 17.42 -29.20
CA ASP A 220 -17.84 18.33 -29.52
C ASP A 220 -17.49 19.23 -30.72
N ASN A 221 -16.20 19.46 -30.97
CA ASN A 221 -15.69 20.31 -32.05
C ASN A 221 -15.19 19.52 -33.27
N MET A 222 -15.44 18.20 -33.32
CA MET A 222 -14.95 17.33 -34.38
C MET A 222 -15.88 17.38 -35.62
N SER A 223 -15.47 18.13 -36.65
CA SER A 223 -16.13 18.13 -37.97
C SER A 223 -15.55 17.02 -38.87
N PRO A 224 -16.34 16.34 -39.71
CA PRO A 224 -15.85 15.32 -40.65
C PRO A 224 -14.83 15.84 -41.69
N THR A 225 -14.59 17.15 -41.76
CA THR A 225 -13.75 17.81 -42.78
C THR A 225 -12.59 18.61 -42.21
N VAL A 226 -12.55 18.84 -40.88
CA VAL A 226 -11.51 19.63 -40.21
C VAL A 226 -11.19 18.96 -38.89
N PHE A 227 -9.99 18.39 -38.79
CA PHE A 227 -9.44 17.98 -37.49
C PHE A 227 -9.09 19.26 -36.71
N PRO A 228 -9.65 19.46 -35.50
CA PRO A 228 -9.38 20.66 -34.71
C PRO A 228 -7.90 20.76 -34.30
N ASP A 229 -7.47 21.97 -33.93
CA ASP A 229 -6.11 22.23 -33.40
C ASP A 229 -5.82 21.27 -32.24
N VAL A 230 -4.69 20.56 -32.34
CA VAL A 230 -4.34 19.52 -31.37
C VAL A 230 -3.50 20.12 -30.26
N ASP A 231 -4.11 20.21 -29.07
CA ASP A 231 -3.40 20.67 -27.88
C ASP A 231 -2.43 19.58 -27.39
N LYS A 232 -1.15 19.92 -27.37
CA LYS A 232 -0.10 19.10 -26.74
C LYS A 232 -0.12 19.37 -25.24
N LYS A 233 -0.60 18.41 -24.45
CA LYS A 233 -0.55 18.47 -22.98
C LYS A 233 0.23 17.29 -22.41
N LYS A 234 0.63 17.38 -21.14
CA LYS A 234 1.10 16.22 -20.39
C LYS A 234 -0.11 15.46 -19.86
N ILE A 235 0.02 14.15 -19.65
CA ILE A 235 -1.04 13.38 -18.96
C ILE A 235 -1.23 13.96 -17.57
N ASP A 236 -2.41 14.52 -17.34
CA ASP A 236 -2.84 14.89 -16.01
C ASP A 236 -3.46 13.67 -15.32
N TRP A 237 -2.68 13.07 -14.43
CA TRP A 237 -3.07 11.91 -13.66
C TRP A 237 -3.94 12.24 -12.45
N ASP A 238 -4.05 13.52 -12.10
CA ASP A 238 -4.90 14.01 -11.00
C ASP A 238 -6.28 14.48 -11.51
N ASP A 239 -6.50 14.42 -12.83
CA ASP A 239 -7.75 14.84 -13.43
C ASP A 239 -8.91 13.95 -12.98
N ASN A 240 -10.01 14.58 -12.56
CA ASN A 240 -11.25 13.90 -12.10
C ASN A 240 -12.26 13.72 -13.22
N ASP A 241 -11.88 14.02 -14.45
CA ASP A 241 -12.76 13.89 -15.60
C ASP A 241 -12.84 12.44 -16.11
N SER A 242 -13.90 11.74 -15.68
CA SER A 242 -14.23 10.39 -16.16
C SER A 242 -14.69 10.36 -17.63
N SER A 243 -14.90 11.52 -18.26
CA SER A 243 -15.23 11.60 -19.70
C SER A 243 -14.00 11.44 -20.60
N LYS A 244 -12.80 11.45 -19.99
CA LYS A 244 -11.52 11.32 -20.69
C LYS A 244 -11.14 9.87 -20.93
N LEU A 245 -10.74 9.61 -22.17
CA LEU A 245 -10.39 8.29 -22.65
C LEU A 245 -9.09 8.36 -23.44
N HIS A 246 -8.12 7.55 -23.05
CA HIS A 246 -6.82 7.48 -23.72
C HIS A 246 -6.79 6.30 -24.69
N ILE A 247 -6.43 6.58 -25.94
CA ILE A 247 -6.25 5.58 -26.99
C ILE A 247 -4.81 5.64 -27.48
N CYS A 248 -4.19 4.47 -27.63
CA CYS A 248 -2.88 4.38 -28.25
C CYS A 248 -2.98 4.51 -29.78
N GLY A 249 -2.29 5.49 -30.38
CA GLY A 249 -2.21 5.57 -31.84
C GLY A 249 -1.12 4.70 -32.46
N ARG A 250 -1.31 4.33 -33.74
CA ARG A 250 -0.31 3.64 -34.57
C ARG A 250 0.36 4.59 -35.53
N VAL A 251 1.63 4.35 -35.88
CA VAL A 251 2.40 5.14 -36.86
C VAL A 251 2.38 4.43 -38.21
N GLY A 252 2.02 5.13 -39.29
CA GLY A 252 1.99 4.59 -40.66
C GLY A 252 2.59 5.55 -41.69
N PRO A 253 3.02 5.06 -42.87
CA PRO A 253 3.49 5.90 -43.96
C PRO A 253 2.37 6.76 -44.56
N ARG A 254 2.76 7.90 -45.15
CA ARG A 254 1.88 8.98 -45.64
C ARG A 254 0.96 8.59 -46.81
N ASP A 255 1.38 7.61 -47.60
CA ASP A 255 0.70 7.15 -48.82
C ASP A 255 0.58 5.62 -48.75
N ALA A 256 -0.11 5.12 -47.73
CA ALA A 256 -0.23 3.69 -47.50
C ALA A 256 -1.31 3.09 -48.43
N ASP A 257 -0.89 2.40 -49.49
CA ASP A 257 -1.74 1.50 -50.28
C ASP A 257 -2.43 0.48 -49.34
N ASP A 258 -3.62 -0.04 -49.66
CA ASP A 258 -4.36 -1.03 -48.84
C ASP A 258 -3.47 -2.22 -48.37
N ALA A 259 -2.48 -2.61 -49.18
CA ALA A 259 -1.50 -3.64 -48.86
C ALA A 259 -0.51 -3.25 -47.74
N SER A 260 -0.13 -1.98 -47.67
CA SER A 260 0.74 -1.44 -46.63
C SER A 260 -0.02 -1.14 -45.33
N VAL A 261 -1.32 -0.81 -45.41
CA VAL A 261 -2.24 -0.79 -44.26
C VAL A 261 -2.40 -2.20 -43.67
N ALA A 262 -2.64 -3.21 -44.52
CA ALA A 262 -2.66 -4.61 -44.11
C ALA A 262 -1.33 -5.08 -43.50
N THR A 263 -0.20 -4.51 -43.93
CA THR A 263 1.12 -4.79 -43.34
C THR A 263 1.25 -4.21 -41.92
N ILE A 264 0.70 -3.01 -41.66
CA ILE A 264 0.62 -2.40 -40.31
C ILE A 264 -0.29 -3.23 -39.39
N ASP A 265 -1.41 -3.74 -39.93
CA ASP A 265 -2.34 -4.61 -39.21
C ASP A 265 -1.78 -6.01 -38.93
N SER A 266 -0.86 -6.49 -39.77
CA SER A 266 -0.14 -7.75 -39.58
C SER A 266 1.05 -7.67 -38.60
N MET A 267 1.42 -6.46 -38.13
CA MET A 267 2.47 -6.32 -37.12
C MET A 267 1.96 -6.85 -35.79
N PRO A 268 2.65 -7.83 -35.17
CA PRO A 268 2.17 -8.43 -33.93
C PRO A 268 2.10 -7.39 -32.82
N VAL A 269 1.00 -7.42 -32.07
CA VAL A 269 0.64 -6.52 -30.95
C VAL A 269 1.53 -6.79 -29.72
N PHE A 270 2.85 -6.71 -29.89
CA PHE A 270 3.77 -6.87 -28.78
C PHE A 270 3.88 -5.56 -27.98
N GLU A 271 3.08 -5.53 -26.91
CA GLU A 271 3.39 -5.00 -25.58
C GLU A 271 3.66 -3.50 -25.35
N LYS A 272 3.87 -2.67 -26.37
CA LYS A 272 4.06 -1.23 -26.17
C LYS A 272 3.15 -0.42 -27.07
N CYS A 273 2.54 0.61 -26.50
CA CYS A 273 2.00 1.69 -27.31
C CYS A 273 3.16 2.32 -28.09
N SER A 274 3.30 1.95 -29.37
CA SER A 274 4.43 2.34 -30.23
C SER A 274 4.29 3.78 -30.72
N GLY A 275 3.07 4.33 -30.73
CA GLY A 275 2.79 5.72 -31.08
C GLY A 275 2.53 6.65 -29.89
N PRO A 276 2.16 7.91 -30.20
CA PRO A 276 1.68 8.85 -29.20
C PRO A 276 0.33 8.40 -28.62
N ILE A 277 0.05 8.83 -27.40
CA ILE A 277 -1.24 8.61 -26.75
C ILE A 277 -2.14 9.78 -27.12
N PHE A 278 -3.39 9.48 -27.40
CA PHE A 278 -4.42 10.44 -27.75
C PHE A 278 -5.51 10.41 -26.68
N THR A 279 -5.91 11.57 -26.17
CA THR A 279 -7.03 11.71 -25.22
C THR A 279 -8.24 12.24 -25.95
N PHE A 280 -9.37 11.59 -25.77
CA PHE A 280 -10.68 12.10 -26.17
C PHE A 280 -11.43 12.52 -24.91
N TYR A 281 -12.08 13.70 -24.93
CA TYR A 281 -12.92 14.20 -23.83
C TYR A 281 -14.33 14.52 -24.33
N ASN A 282 -15.29 14.73 -23.41
CA ASN A 282 -16.73 14.94 -23.71
C ASN A 282 -17.41 13.74 -24.40
N LEU A 283 -16.95 12.52 -24.13
CA LEU A 283 -17.52 11.28 -24.68
C LEU A 283 -19.04 11.14 -24.40
N GLN A 284 -19.49 11.56 -23.22
CA GLN A 284 -20.91 11.51 -22.83
C GLN A 284 -21.78 12.48 -23.64
N GLN A 285 -21.29 13.70 -23.89
CA GLN A 285 -22.01 14.71 -24.67
C GLN A 285 -22.04 14.32 -26.15
N TYR A 286 -20.92 13.85 -26.71
CA TYR A 286 -20.85 13.27 -28.06
C TYR A 286 -21.88 12.14 -28.28
N CYS A 287 -22.04 11.24 -27.30
CA CYS A 287 -23.06 10.19 -27.34
C CYS A 287 -24.50 10.74 -27.23
N HIS A 288 -24.72 11.80 -26.45
CA HIS A 288 -26.03 12.45 -26.29
C HIS A 288 -26.44 13.32 -27.50
N GLU A 289 -25.51 14.00 -28.16
CA GLU A 289 -25.81 14.85 -29.32
C GLU A 289 -26.15 14.02 -30.56
N LYS A 290 -25.49 12.87 -30.76
CA LYS A 290 -25.83 11.93 -31.85
C LYS A 290 -27.17 11.20 -31.66
N THR A 291 -27.62 11.04 -30.42
CA THR A 291 -28.97 10.50 -30.14
C THR A 291 -30.07 11.55 -30.36
N ALA A 292 -29.74 12.85 -30.39
CA ALA A 292 -30.70 13.95 -30.53
C ALA A 292 -30.87 14.48 -31.98
N THR A 293 -29.92 14.26 -32.89
CA THR A 293 -30.04 14.69 -34.29
C THR A 293 -30.94 13.75 -35.12
N PRO A 294 -31.98 14.25 -35.82
CA PRO A 294 -32.75 13.45 -36.76
C PRO A 294 -31.88 13.06 -37.97
N ALA A 295 -32.08 11.84 -38.49
CA ALA A 295 -31.36 11.22 -39.61
C ALA A 295 -31.38 11.98 -40.97
N ALA A 296 -31.84 13.23 -41.02
CA ALA A 296 -32.10 13.98 -42.25
C ALA A 296 -30.91 14.82 -42.78
N GLN A 297 -29.74 14.78 -42.14
CA GLN A 297 -28.54 15.53 -42.56
C GLN A 297 -27.28 14.64 -42.64
N MET A 298 -27.40 13.43 -43.20
CA MET A 298 -26.21 12.65 -43.58
C MET A 298 -25.79 12.98 -45.03
N PRO A 299 -24.51 13.27 -45.29
CA PRO A 299 -24.01 13.40 -46.66
C PRO A 299 -24.14 12.06 -47.39
N SER A 300 -24.54 12.07 -48.66
CA SER A 300 -24.67 10.85 -49.48
C SER A 300 -23.31 10.17 -49.68
N GLU A 301 -23.26 8.86 -49.97
CA GLU A 301 -22.02 8.09 -50.26
C GLU A 301 -21.08 8.85 -51.22
N SER A 302 -21.63 9.52 -52.23
CA SER A 302 -20.90 10.34 -53.19
C SER A 302 -20.24 11.61 -52.63
N GLN A 303 -20.76 12.17 -51.54
CA GLN A 303 -20.16 13.31 -50.83
C GLN A 303 -19.04 12.87 -49.87
N LEU A 304 -19.13 11.64 -49.38
CA LEU A 304 -18.12 11.04 -48.49
C LEU A 304 -16.89 10.58 -49.28
N ASP A 305 -17.09 9.99 -50.47
CA ASP A 305 -16.02 9.61 -51.41
C ASP A 305 -15.19 10.83 -51.89
N ALA A 306 -15.83 12.00 -51.99
CA ALA A 306 -15.18 13.26 -52.37
C ALA A 306 -14.41 13.93 -51.21
N LEU A 307 -14.79 13.65 -49.96
CA LEU A 307 -14.16 14.20 -48.76
C LEU A 307 -12.97 13.37 -48.25
N LEU A 308 -13.01 12.06 -48.47
CA LEU A 308 -12.04 11.11 -47.89
C LEU A 308 -11.16 10.41 -48.93
N GLY A 309 -11.28 10.74 -50.21
CA GLY A 309 -10.35 10.31 -51.26
C GLY A 309 -10.25 8.79 -51.42
N GLY A 310 -11.32 8.15 -51.87
CA GLY A 310 -11.37 6.71 -52.13
C GLY A 310 -12.82 6.22 -52.19
N LYS A 311 -13.07 5.05 -52.80
CA LYS A 311 -14.40 4.40 -52.80
C LYS A 311 -14.60 3.70 -51.46
N TRP A 312 -15.49 4.22 -50.62
CA TRP A 312 -15.85 3.58 -49.35
C TRP A 312 -17.16 2.81 -49.50
N THR A 313 -17.17 1.52 -49.14
CA THR A 313 -18.39 0.73 -48.97
C THR A 313 -18.75 0.66 -47.49
N TYR A 314 -19.99 1.02 -47.17
CA TYR A 314 -20.56 1.00 -45.82
C TYR A 314 -20.84 -0.44 -45.36
N ASP A 315 -20.15 -0.92 -44.32
CA ASP A 315 -20.54 -2.13 -43.60
C ASP A 315 -21.48 -1.75 -42.44
N GLN A 316 -22.73 -2.22 -42.49
CA GLN A 316 -23.78 -1.86 -41.54
C GLN A 316 -23.59 -2.49 -40.15
N ASN A 317 -22.54 -3.28 -39.91
CA ASN A 317 -22.39 -4.07 -38.68
C ASN A 317 -21.19 -3.71 -37.79
N VAL A 318 -20.41 -2.68 -38.10
CA VAL A 318 -19.26 -2.33 -37.28
C VAL A 318 -19.40 -0.89 -36.79
N GLY A 319 -19.04 -0.70 -35.52
CA GLY A 319 -19.40 0.39 -34.64
C GLY A 319 -18.64 0.23 -33.33
N VAL A 320 -18.11 1.29 -32.73
CA VAL A 320 -17.40 1.17 -31.45
C VAL A 320 -18.40 1.33 -30.33
N VAL A 321 -18.53 0.26 -29.57
CA VAL A 321 -19.36 0.20 -28.39
C VAL A 321 -18.42 0.26 -27.20
N TYR A 322 -18.45 1.35 -26.42
CA TYR A 322 -17.81 1.36 -25.10
C TYR A 322 -18.67 0.56 -24.13
N GLY A 323 -18.59 -0.76 -24.19
CA GLY A 323 -19.25 -1.59 -23.19
C GLY A 323 -18.56 -1.39 -21.85
N ARG A 324 -19.33 -1.07 -20.81
CA ARG A 324 -18.89 -1.44 -19.46
C ARG A 324 -19.05 -2.96 -19.37
N ASP A 325 -17.98 -3.69 -19.05
CA ASP A 325 -18.12 -5.11 -18.75
C ASP A 325 -19.00 -5.32 -17.49
N LYS A 326 -19.28 -6.57 -17.11
CA LYS A 326 -20.05 -6.88 -15.89
C LYS A 326 -19.45 -6.31 -14.59
N PHE A 327 -18.25 -5.74 -14.69
CA PHE A 327 -17.44 -5.20 -13.63
C PHE A 327 -17.21 -3.68 -13.76
N ASN A 328 -17.93 -2.99 -14.66
CA ASN A 328 -17.87 -1.54 -14.85
C ASN A 328 -16.56 -1.05 -15.54
N ARG A 329 -15.79 -1.93 -16.19
CA ARG A 329 -14.53 -1.60 -16.89
C ARG A 329 -14.78 -1.28 -18.37
N PRO A 330 -14.00 -0.38 -19.00
CA PRO A 330 -14.14 -0.05 -20.41
C PRO A 330 -13.64 -1.19 -21.31
N ALA A 331 -14.53 -1.79 -22.11
CA ALA A 331 -14.21 -2.72 -23.19
C ALA A 331 -14.33 -2.02 -24.56
N CYS A 332 -13.37 -2.26 -25.46
CA CYS A 332 -13.31 -1.66 -26.79
C CYS A 332 -13.40 -2.72 -27.89
N ASP A 333 -14.35 -2.56 -28.81
CA ASP A 333 -14.49 -3.35 -30.04
C ASP A 333 -14.13 -2.52 -31.29
N ALA A 334 -14.04 -3.19 -32.44
CA ALA A 334 -13.48 -2.70 -33.71
C ALA A 334 -13.88 -1.26 -34.10
N MET A 335 -12.86 -0.41 -34.24
CA MET A 335 -12.95 1.03 -34.48
C MET A 335 -12.78 1.40 -35.97
N PRO A 336 -13.45 2.45 -36.47
CA PRO A 336 -13.22 3.00 -37.79
C PRO A 336 -11.89 3.78 -37.76
N GLN A 337 -11.18 3.75 -38.87
CA GLN A 337 -9.87 4.35 -38.96
C GLN A 337 -9.99 5.80 -39.44
N ALA A 338 -9.32 6.72 -38.76
CA ALA A 338 -9.07 8.06 -39.23
C ALA A 338 -7.57 8.30 -39.25
N THR A 339 -7.04 8.82 -40.35
CA THR A 339 -5.62 9.14 -40.47
C THR A 339 -5.41 10.62 -40.18
N ILE A 340 -4.56 10.93 -39.19
CA ILE A 340 -4.21 12.31 -38.84
C ILE A 340 -2.72 12.51 -39.06
N ALA A 341 -2.35 13.61 -39.73
CA ALA A 341 -0.96 14.03 -39.87
C ALA A 341 -0.58 15.01 -38.74
N LEU A 342 0.37 14.63 -37.88
CA LEU A 342 0.91 15.48 -36.81
C LEU A 342 2.45 15.48 -36.87
N ASP A 343 3.06 16.66 -36.73
CA ASP A 343 4.52 16.84 -36.72
C ASP A 343 5.27 16.16 -37.90
N GLY A 344 4.64 16.06 -39.08
CA GLY A 344 5.22 15.44 -40.27
C GLY A 344 5.18 13.90 -40.28
N GLN A 345 4.51 13.26 -39.32
CA GLN A 345 4.18 11.83 -39.32
C GLN A 345 2.67 11.61 -39.42
N THR A 346 2.27 10.50 -40.04
CA THR A 346 0.86 10.12 -40.16
C THR A 346 0.54 9.06 -39.11
N TYR A 347 -0.47 9.35 -38.30
CA TYR A 347 -0.99 8.46 -37.29
C TYR A 347 -2.34 7.91 -37.74
N THR A 348 -2.46 6.58 -37.76
CA THR A 348 -3.77 5.95 -37.90
C THR A 348 -4.38 5.88 -36.52
N LEU A 349 -5.44 6.66 -36.36
CA LEU A 349 -6.27 6.73 -35.18
C LEU A 349 -7.50 5.86 -35.38
N PHE A 350 -7.89 5.22 -34.30
CA PHE A 350 -9.11 4.45 -34.22
C PHE A 350 -10.10 5.34 -33.47
N VAL A 351 -11.02 5.98 -34.20
CA VAL A 351 -11.87 7.05 -33.65
C VAL A 351 -13.18 6.45 -33.16
N PRO A 352 -13.62 6.68 -31.92
CA PRO A 352 -14.93 6.19 -31.48
C PRO A 352 -16.05 6.77 -32.35
N TYR A 353 -16.91 5.90 -32.89
CA TYR A 353 -18.11 6.28 -33.63
C TYR A 353 -19.33 5.61 -33.01
N GLY A 354 -20.35 6.41 -32.71
CA GLY A 354 -21.65 5.90 -32.26
C GLY A 354 -22.44 5.28 -33.41
N VAL A 355 -23.14 4.17 -33.10
CA VAL A 355 -24.03 3.46 -34.03
C VAL A 355 -25.47 3.97 -33.86
N TRP A 356 -26.19 4.05 -34.97
CA TRP A 356 -27.64 4.27 -35.00
C TRP A 356 -28.34 2.92 -35.18
N SER A 357 -29.34 2.59 -34.34
CA SER A 357 -30.26 1.48 -34.65
C SER A 357 -31.45 2.04 -35.41
N GLN A 358 -31.65 1.57 -36.65
CA GLN A 358 -32.73 2.04 -37.52
C GLN A 358 -34.04 1.27 -37.31
N ASP A 359 -34.02 0.18 -36.55
CA ASP A 359 -35.18 -0.70 -36.38
C ASP A 359 -35.74 -0.60 -34.97
N GLY A 360 -36.78 0.22 -34.85
CA GLY A 360 -37.70 0.14 -33.72
C GLY A 360 -38.46 -1.17 -33.80
N GLN A 361 -37.96 -2.23 -33.15
CA GLN A 361 -38.72 -3.24 -32.41
C GLN A 361 -37.74 -4.11 -31.59
N ASP A 362 -37.35 -3.60 -30.42
CA ASP A 362 -37.38 -4.39 -29.20
C ASP A 362 -37.64 -3.41 -28.05
N LYS A 363 -38.67 -3.70 -27.26
CA LYS A 363 -39.22 -2.78 -26.25
C LYS A 363 -38.15 -2.36 -25.25
N ILE A 364 -37.71 -1.12 -25.38
CA ILE A 364 -37.03 -0.40 -24.30
C ILE A 364 -38.16 0.33 -23.56
N ASP A 365 -38.42 -0.06 -22.32
CA ASP A 365 -39.36 0.65 -21.47
C ASP A 365 -38.88 2.09 -21.27
N ASP A 366 -39.77 3.05 -21.58
CA ASP A 366 -39.60 4.51 -21.47
C ASP A 366 -39.28 5.01 -20.04
N ALA A 367 -39.19 4.11 -19.04
CA ALA A 367 -38.79 4.43 -17.68
C ALA A 367 -37.26 4.48 -17.46
N THR A 368 -36.47 4.18 -18.50
CA THR A 368 -34.99 4.05 -18.43
C THR A 368 -34.26 5.19 -19.16
N LEU A 369 -34.94 6.30 -19.43
CA LEU A 369 -34.39 7.52 -20.04
C LEU A 369 -33.67 8.46 -19.04
N ASN A 370 -33.28 7.94 -17.87
CA ASN A 370 -32.36 8.64 -16.97
C ASN A 370 -30.92 8.17 -17.22
N THR A 371 -30.27 8.84 -18.16
CA THR A 371 -28.84 9.25 -18.11
C THR A 371 -27.77 8.18 -17.86
N GLU A 372 -27.81 7.01 -18.47
CA GLU A 372 -26.58 6.22 -18.70
C GLU A 372 -26.63 5.52 -20.07
N CYS A 373 -25.55 5.62 -20.85
CA CYS A 373 -25.38 4.80 -22.06
C CYS A 373 -25.44 3.32 -21.68
N LEU A 374 -26.51 2.63 -22.07
CA LEU A 374 -26.67 1.19 -21.90
C LEU A 374 -26.12 0.48 -23.14
N TYR A 375 -25.27 -0.54 -22.90
CA TYR A 375 -24.57 -1.29 -23.93
C TYR A 375 -24.94 -2.77 -23.89
N TRP A 376 -25.10 -3.38 -25.05
CA TRP A 376 -25.30 -4.83 -25.20
C TRP A 376 -23.96 -5.54 -25.19
N THR A 377 -23.82 -6.57 -24.34
CA THR A 377 -22.71 -7.52 -24.40
C THR A 377 -23.19 -8.78 -25.10
N ARG A 378 -22.58 -9.14 -26.24
CA ARG A 378 -22.54 -10.55 -26.64
C ARG A 378 -21.24 -11.14 -26.09
N SER A 379 -21.19 -11.35 -24.78
CA SER A 379 -20.12 -12.16 -24.20
C SER A 379 -20.61 -13.59 -24.04
N PRO A 380 -19.86 -14.55 -24.57
CA PRO A 380 -19.27 -15.54 -23.71
C PRO A 380 -17.81 -15.17 -23.50
N LEU A 381 -17.21 -15.82 -22.52
CA LEU A 381 -15.79 -15.77 -22.22
C LEU A 381 -14.93 -15.83 -23.49
N ILE A 382 -13.75 -15.21 -23.40
CA ILE A 382 -12.47 -15.90 -23.57
C ILE A 382 -12.66 -17.43 -23.77
N GLU A 383 -13.01 -17.87 -24.97
CA GLU A 383 -13.06 -19.29 -25.35
C GLU A 383 -12.50 -19.41 -26.77
N ALA A 384 -11.34 -18.79 -27.02
CA ALA A 384 -10.52 -19.10 -28.18
C ALA A 384 -9.04 -18.71 -28.02
N VAL A 385 -8.51 -18.52 -26.80
CA VAL A 385 -7.06 -18.71 -26.58
C VAL A 385 -6.79 -20.22 -26.43
N GLY A 386 -7.32 -20.98 -27.38
CA GLY A 386 -6.96 -22.36 -27.65
C GLY A 386 -6.02 -22.32 -28.85
N GLU A 387 -4.90 -23.02 -28.70
CA GLU A 387 -4.00 -23.36 -29.80
C GLU A 387 -4.77 -23.82 -31.04
N ASP A 388 -4.19 -23.52 -32.20
CA ASP A 388 -4.65 -23.86 -33.55
C ASP A 388 -5.94 -23.19 -34.03
N SER A 389 -5.79 -22.09 -34.78
CA SER A 389 -6.15 -22.10 -36.20
C SER A 389 -5.70 -20.83 -36.92
N THR A 390 -5.13 -21.07 -38.09
CA THR A 390 -4.80 -20.11 -39.14
C THR A 390 -6.03 -19.32 -39.60
N SER A 391 -6.23 -18.10 -39.11
CA SER A 391 -7.02 -17.08 -39.82
C SER A 391 -6.82 -15.68 -39.22
N ASN A 392 -6.79 -14.70 -40.12
CA ASN A 392 -6.62 -13.26 -39.91
C ASN A 392 -7.58 -12.66 -38.86
N ASP A 393 -7.19 -12.64 -37.58
CA ASP A 393 -7.90 -11.88 -36.55
C ASP A 393 -7.29 -10.47 -36.40
N GLY A 394 -8.10 -9.46 -36.76
CA GLY A 394 -7.77 -8.05 -36.69
C GLY A 394 -7.49 -7.60 -35.25
N GLY A 395 -6.37 -6.89 -35.07
CA GLY A 395 -5.90 -6.44 -33.77
C GLY A 395 -6.82 -5.38 -33.14
N VAL A 396 -7.40 -5.72 -31.98
CA VAL A 396 -8.21 -4.83 -31.14
C VAL A 396 -7.37 -3.64 -30.63
N PRO A 397 -7.90 -2.39 -30.65
CA PRO A 397 -7.20 -1.22 -30.12
C PRO A 397 -7.05 -1.28 -28.59
N VAL A 398 -5.92 -0.79 -28.07
CA VAL A 398 -5.65 -0.72 -26.61
C VAL A 398 -6.23 0.57 -26.04
N CYS A 399 -7.23 0.42 -25.17
CA CYS A 399 -7.90 1.52 -24.47
C CYS A 399 -7.45 1.65 -23.02
N GLN A 400 -7.36 2.90 -22.55
CA GLN A 400 -6.85 3.26 -21.24
C GLN A 400 -7.75 4.32 -20.59
N SER A 401 -8.13 4.11 -19.34
CA SER A 401 -8.94 5.07 -18.57
C SER A 401 -8.06 5.97 -17.69
N THR A 402 -8.42 7.26 -17.58
CA THR A 402 -7.81 8.21 -16.63
C THR A 402 -7.98 7.79 -15.18
N GLU A 403 -9.11 7.18 -14.84
CA GLU A 403 -9.46 6.78 -13.47
C GLU A 403 -8.65 5.57 -12.97
N ALA A 404 -7.98 4.83 -13.86
CA ALA A 404 -7.20 3.63 -13.54
C ALA A 404 -6.18 3.85 -12.42
N LEU A 405 -5.58 5.04 -12.34
CA LEU A 405 -4.64 5.38 -11.28
C LEU A 405 -5.28 5.39 -9.90
N LYS A 406 -6.49 5.92 -9.77
CA LYS A 406 -7.19 6.04 -8.47
C LYS A 406 -7.63 4.67 -7.96
N TYR A 407 -8.04 3.78 -8.88
CA TYR A 407 -8.24 2.36 -8.56
C TYR A 407 -6.94 1.70 -8.11
N ALA A 408 -5.82 1.93 -8.81
CA ALA A 408 -4.53 1.37 -8.45
C ALA A 408 -4.01 1.88 -7.09
N GLN A 409 -4.21 3.18 -6.79
CA GLN A 409 -3.87 3.79 -5.51
C GLN A 409 -4.71 3.23 -4.35
N SER A 410 -6.01 3.07 -4.56
CA SER A 410 -6.92 2.46 -3.58
C SER A 410 -6.53 0.99 -3.32
N ALA A 411 -6.15 0.25 -4.37
CA ALA A 411 -5.71 -1.13 -4.26
C ALA A 411 -4.35 -1.25 -3.54
N PHE A 412 -3.42 -0.33 -3.79
CA PHE A 412 -2.14 -0.27 -3.06
C PHE A 412 -2.39 -0.03 -1.56
N PHE A 413 -3.27 0.91 -1.21
CA PHE A 413 -3.66 1.18 0.18
C PHE A 413 -4.20 -0.08 0.88
N ILE A 414 -5.15 -0.80 0.26
CA ILE A 414 -5.67 -2.04 0.84
C ILE A 414 -4.60 -3.14 0.89
N ALA A 415 -3.72 -3.23 -0.11
CA ALA A 415 -2.62 -4.19 -0.10
C ALA A 415 -1.71 -4.01 1.12
N ILE A 416 -1.41 -2.76 1.52
CA ILE A 416 -0.66 -2.46 2.75
C ILE A 416 -1.42 -3.00 3.98
N VAL A 417 -2.70 -2.68 4.13
CA VAL A 417 -3.52 -3.13 5.27
C VAL A 417 -3.54 -4.67 5.36
N VAL A 418 -3.69 -5.36 4.22
CA VAL A 418 -3.71 -6.83 4.17
C VAL A 418 -2.37 -7.45 4.60
N VAL A 419 -1.23 -6.91 4.14
CA VAL A 419 0.08 -7.40 4.58
C VAL A 419 0.42 -6.99 6.03
N GLN A 420 -0.18 -5.90 6.52
CA GLN A 420 -0.06 -5.48 7.91
C GLN A 420 -0.75 -6.45 8.86
N TYR A 421 -1.82 -7.13 8.47
CA TYR A 421 -2.41 -8.21 9.28
C TYR A 421 -1.39 -9.31 9.60
N ALA A 422 -0.67 -9.79 8.58
CA ALA A 422 0.40 -10.78 8.79
C ALA A 422 1.49 -10.22 9.71
N THR A 423 1.86 -8.95 9.51
CA THR A 423 2.88 -8.24 10.29
C THR A 423 2.51 -8.10 11.75
N LEU A 424 1.25 -7.77 12.02
CA LEU A 424 0.71 -7.71 13.37
C LEU A 424 0.81 -9.07 14.07
N PHE A 425 0.47 -10.16 13.38
CA PHE A 425 0.50 -11.50 13.98
C PHE A 425 1.92 -11.97 14.28
N PHE A 426 2.90 -11.73 13.41
CA PHE A 426 4.24 -12.21 13.68
C PHE A 426 5.05 -11.29 14.61
N CYS A 427 4.82 -9.96 14.59
CA CYS A 427 5.42 -9.01 15.54
C CYS A 427 4.96 -9.24 16.99
N LYS A 428 3.84 -9.95 17.19
CA LYS A 428 3.34 -10.37 18.51
C LYS A 428 4.37 -11.15 19.31
N CYS A 429 5.20 -11.97 18.65
CA CYS A 429 6.21 -12.80 19.29
C CYS A 429 7.59 -12.57 18.67
N ARG A 430 8.58 -12.24 19.49
CA ARG A 430 9.98 -12.06 19.05
C ARG A 430 10.73 -13.40 18.96
N THR A 431 10.36 -14.38 19.78
CA THR A 431 11.06 -15.67 19.88
C THR A 431 10.14 -16.89 19.78
N LEU A 432 8.97 -16.83 20.41
CA LEU A 432 7.99 -17.91 20.39
C LEU A 432 7.29 -18.00 19.04
N SER A 433 6.75 -19.19 18.75
CA SER A 433 5.80 -19.35 17.63
C SER A 433 4.45 -18.77 18.04
N LEU A 434 3.72 -18.21 17.09
CA LEU A 434 2.35 -17.75 17.32
C LEU A 434 1.45 -18.85 17.92
N THR A 435 1.67 -20.10 17.52
CA THR A 435 0.91 -21.26 18.02
C THR A 435 1.12 -21.54 19.51
N MET A 436 2.29 -21.20 20.04
CA MET A 436 2.62 -21.39 21.46
C MET A 436 2.09 -20.26 22.32
N GLN A 437 2.13 -19.02 21.81
CA GLN A 437 1.61 -17.84 22.51
C GLN A 437 0.07 -17.76 22.45
N GLY A 438 -0.52 -18.18 21.33
CA GLY A 438 -1.95 -18.07 21.06
C GLY A 438 -2.41 -16.63 20.74
N LEU A 439 -3.68 -16.50 20.35
CA LEU A 439 -4.35 -15.21 20.04
C LEU A 439 -5.22 -14.70 21.19
N ALA A 440 -4.72 -14.82 22.43
CA ALA A 440 -5.48 -14.49 23.64
C ALA A 440 -5.68 -12.98 23.88
N ASN A 441 -4.94 -12.12 23.17
CA ASN A 441 -5.02 -10.66 23.35
C ASN A 441 -6.30 -10.13 22.69
N TRP A 442 -7.35 -9.91 23.50
CA TRP A 442 -8.64 -9.43 23.02
C TRP A 442 -8.55 -8.05 22.36
N PHE A 443 -7.69 -7.17 22.89
CA PHE A 443 -7.55 -5.80 22.40
C PHE A 443 -6.85 -5.78 21.03
N GLN A 444 -5.89 -6.69 20.80
CA GLN A 444 -5.29 -6.89 19.48
C GLN A 444 -6.32 -7.41 18.46
N ASN A 445 -7.15 -8.38 18.82
CA ASN A 445 -8.22 -8.87 17.94
C ASN A 445 -9.24 -7.77 17.62
N PHE A 446 -9.58 -6.94 18.60
CA PHE A 446 -10.43 -5.76 18.42
C PHE A 446 -9.79 -4.73 17.47
N ALA A 447 -8.49 -4.46 17.62
CA ALA A 447 -7.76 -3.54 16.76
C ALA A 447 -7.82 -3.95 15.28
N VAL A 448 -7.63 -5.24 14.96
CA VAL A 448 -7.72 -5.75 13.57
C VAL A 448 -9.11 -5.55 12.97
N VAL A 449 -10.18 -5.73 13.76
CA VAL A 449 -11.55 -5.49 13.29
C VAL A 449 -11.80 -4.02 12.99
N VAL A 450 -11.31 -3.13 13.86
CA VAL A 450 -11.43 -1.68 13.64
C VAL A 450 -10.59 -1.23 12.45
N GLU A 451 -9.36 -1.71 12.33
CA GLU A 451 -8.47 -1.47 11.18
C GLU A 451 -9.16 -1.86 9.86
N SER A 452 -9.73 -3.08 9.80
CA SER A 452 -10.51 -3.56 8.66
C SER A 452 -11.70 -2.65 8.35
N SER A 453 -12.40 -2.18 9.39
CA SER A 453 -13.59 -1.33 9.25
C SER A 453 -13.24 0.07 8.76
N VAL A 454 -12.14 0.65 9.24
CA VAL A 454 -11.62 1.96 8.79
C VAL A 454 -11.15 1.86 7.34
N ALA A 455 -10.40 0.82 6.98
CA ALA A 455 -9.96 0.60 5.60
C ALA A 455 -11.15 0.42 4.64
N ALA A 456 -12.16 -0.35 5.05
CA ALA A 456 -13.39 -0.51 4.26
C ALA A 456 -14.17 0.83 4.13
N LEU A 457 -14.23 1.63 5.19
CA LEU A 457 -14.88 2.94 5.15
C LEU A 457 -14.17 3.88 4.18
N VAL A 458 -12.83 3.92 4.18
CA VAL A 458 -12.03 4.77 3.27
C VAL A 458 -12.24 4.42 1.79
N VAL A 459 -12.41 3.14 1.46
CA VAL A 459 -12.52 2.68 0.07
C VAL A 459 -13.96 2.57 -0.43
N PHE A 460 -14.93 2.23 0.42
CA PHE A 460 -16.31 1.96 -0.01
C PHE A 460 -17.32 3.04 0.35
N ALA A 461 -16.98 4.01 1.22
CA ALA A 461 -17.93 5.07 1.56
C ALA A 461 -17.91 6.21 0.52
N PRO A 462 -19.06 6.57 -0.10
CA PRO A 462 -19.11 7.58 -1.16
C PRO A 462 -18.57 8.97 -0.76
N PHE A 463 -18.77 9.37 0.49
CA PHE A 463 -18.25 10.66 0.98
C PHE A 463 -16.72 10.68 1.14
N MET A 464 -16.10 9.50 1.32
CA MET A 464 -14.65 9.37 1.48
C MET A 464 -13.93 9.44 0.14
N TRP A 465 -14.58 9.05 -0.96
CA TRP A 465 -14.00 9.15 -2.31
C TRP A 465 -13.62 10.58 -2.67
N VAL A 466 -14.37 11.58 -2.19
CA VAL A 466 -14.07 13.00 -2.42
C VAL A 466 -12.87 13.46 -1.59
N VAL A 467 -12.74 12.97 -0.36
CA VAL A 467 -11.69 13.42 0.59
C VAL A 467 -10.36 12.73 0.33
N PHE A 468 -10.38 11.42 0.09
CA PHE A 468 -9.19 10.58 -0.07
C PHE A 468 -8.85 10.27 -1.54
N ASN A 469 -9.66 10.76 -2.48
CA ASN A 469 -9.57 10.46 -3.91
C ASN A 469 -9.55 8.94 -4.21
N THR A 470 -10.25 8.15 -3.40
CA THR A 470 -10.34 6.69 -3.54
C THR A 470 -11.45 6.29 -4.51
N ARG A 471 -11.36 5.05 -4.98
CA ARG A 471 -12.39 4.40 -5.80
C ARG A 471 -12.75 3.04 -5.21
N PRO A 472 -14.04 2.63 -5.29
CA PRO A 472 -14.45 1.34 -4.77
C PRO A 472 -13.78 0.22 -5.57
N LEU A 473 -13.05 -0.64 -4.88
CA LEU A 473 -12.35 -1.76 -5.51
C LEU A 473 -13.31 -2.92 -5.77
N GLU A 474 -13.11 -3.59 -6.91
CA GLU A 474 -13.80 -4.85 -7.18
C GLU A 474 -13.27 -5.99 -6.31
N GLY A 475 -14.13 -6.97 -6.00
CA GLY A 475 -13.83 -8.09 -5.10
C GLY A 475 -12.51 -8.81 -5.36
N TRP A 476 -12.10 -8.94 -6.63
CA TRP A 476 -10.84 -9.58 -6.99
C TRP A 476 -9.61 -8.75 -6.58
N HIS A 477 -9.67 -7.43 -6.67
CA HIS A 477 -8.54 -6.54 -6.37
C HIS A 477 -8.39 -6.20 -4.89
N ILE A 478 -9.40 -6.47 -4.05
CA ILE A 478 -9.36 -6.09 -2.62
C ILE A 478 -8.28 -6.89 -1.87
N CYS A 479 -8.33 -8.23 -1.88
CA CYS A 479 -7.42 -9.03 -1.05
C CYS A 479 -6.57 -10.03 -1.83
N VAL A 480 -7.03 -10.48 -2.99
CA VAL A 480 -6.41 -11.63 -3.69
C VAL A 480 -4.96 -11.37 -4.09
N PRO A 481 -4.57 -10.19 -4.61
CA PRO A 481 -3.19 -9.95 -5.03
C PRO A 481 -2.20 -9.89 -3.86
N ALA A 482 -2.62 -9.35 -2.71
CA ALA A 482 -1.76 -9.14 -1.55
C ALA A 482 -1.71 -10.35 -0.60
N MET A 483 -2.75 -11.20 -0.58
CA MET A 483 -2.82 -12.36 0.31
C MET A 483 -1.64 -13.34 0.20
N PRO A 484 -1.15 -13.73 -1.00
CA PRO A 484 0.01 -14.62 -1.12
C PRO A 484 1.25 -14.06 -0.44
N PHE A 485 1.48 -12.74 -0.53
CA PHE A 485 2.58 -12.06 0.14
C PHE A 485 2.39 -12.04 1.65
N ALA A 486 1.17 -11.80 2.14
CA ALA A 486 0.87 -11.86 3.57
C ALA A 486 1.14 -13.26 4.16
N VAL A 487 0.69 -14.32 3.48
CA VAL A 487 0.96 -15.72 3.87
C VAL A 487 2.45 -16.03 3.82
N PHE A 488 3.14 -15.58 2.77
CA PHE A 488 4.59 -15.74 2.65
C PHE A 488 5.34 -15.05 3.80
N ASN A 489 5.00 -13.81 4.11
CA ASN A 489 5.62 -13.05 5.21
C ASN A 489 5.43 -13.75 6.56
N TYR A 490 4.22 -14.25 6.82
CA TYR A 490 3.93 -15.03 8.02
C TYR A 490 4.79 -16.31 8.11
N CYS A 491 4.83 -17.11 7.04
CA CYS A 491 5.64 -18.33 6.97
C CYS A 491 7.14 -18.03 7.12
N PHE A 492 7.62 -16.97 6.47
CA PHE A 492 9.00 -16.53 6.55
C PHE A 492 9.41 -16.18 7.98
N ASP A 493 8.57 -15.43 8.71
CA ASP A 493 8.89 -15.06 10.08
C ASP A 493 8.78 -16.25 11.06
N GLU A 494 7.77 -17.11 10.92
CA GLU A 494 7.69 -18.33 11.74
C GLU A 494 8.89 -19.25 11.54
N LEU A 495 9.35 -19.41 10.30
CA LEU A 495 10.56 -20.16 9.96
C LEU A 495 11.81 -19.50 10.55
N ARG A 496 11.91 -18.16 10.49
CA ARG A 496 12.99 -17.41 11.16
C ARG A 496 12.98 -17.66 12.66
N LYS A 497 11.83 -17.56 13.33
CA LYS A 497 11.68 -17.81 14.78
C LYS A 497 12.03 -19.25 15.15
N TYR A 498 11.67 -20.22 14.31
CA TYR A 498 12.09 -21.61 14.47
C TYR A 498 13.62 -21.75 14.51
N PHE A 499 14.33 -21.16 13.55
CA PHE A 499 15.81 -21.18 13.55
C PHE A 499 16.43 -20.34 14.66
N LEU A 500 15.78 -19.25 15.06
CA LEU A 500 16.22 -18.40 16.18
C LEU A 500 16.25 -19.18 17.49
N ARG A 501 15.24 -20.03 17.74
CA ARG A 501 15.19 -20.94 18.92
C ARG A 501 16.34 -21.94 18.93
N GLN A 502 16.79 -22.41 17.77
CA GLN A 502 17.97 -23.28 17.65
C GLN A 502 19.31 -22.54 17.88
N GLY A 503 19.29 -21.20 17.84
CA GLY A 503 20.45 -20.34 18.01
C GLY A 503 20.66 -19.79 19.43
N VAL A 504 19.71 -20.02 20.35
CA VAL A 504 19.70 -19.41 21.69
C VAL A 504 20.94 -19.82 22.48
N PRO A 505 21.72 -18.88 23.06
CA PRO A 505 22.86 -19.18 23.93
C PRO A 505 22.45 -20.16 25.05
N ASN A 506 23.27 -21.19 25.31
CA ASN A 506 23.00 -22.24 26.29
C ASN A 506 21.83 -23.20 25.97
N LEU A 507 21.35 -23.25 24.72
CA LEU A 507 20.31 -24.22 24.29
C LEU A 507 20.58 -25.65 24.76
N LYS A 508 21.84 -26.11 24.68
CA LYS A 508 22.25 -27.45 25.12
C LYS A 508 21.97 -27.73 26.60
N ALA A 509 22.05 -26.71 27.45
CA ALA A 509 21.75 -26.84 28.87
C ALA A 509 20.23 -26.86 29.15
N ILE A 510 19.41 -26.32 28.23
CA ILE A 510 17.96 -26.17 28.41
C ILE A 510 17.21 -27.38 27.83
N THR A 511 17.60 -27.84 26.62
CA THR A 511 16.84 -28.86 25.87
C THR A 511 17.66 -30.10 25.50
N GLY A 512 18.95 -30.13 25.83
CA GLY A 512 19.87 -31.19 25.40
C GLY A 512 20.26 -31.14 23.91
N ALA A 513 19.63 -30.28 23.11
CA ALA A 513 19.90 -30.14 21.68
C ALA A 513 21.17 -29.30 21.41
N SER A 514 21.93 -29.67 20.38
CA SER A 514 23.08 -28.90 19.93
C SER A 514 22.63 -27.68 19.13
N GLN A 515 23.32 -26.56 19.32
CA GLN A 515 23.04 -25.34 18.55
C GLN A 515 23.50 -25.53 17.10
N THR A 516 22.63 -25.19 16.14
CA THR A 516 22.98 -25.19 14.73
C THR A 516 23.79 -23.94 14.36
N ARG A 517 24.73 -24.07 13.39
CA ARG A 517 25.52 -22.92 12.91
C ARG A 517 24.63 -21.84 12.29
N PHE A 518 23.60 -22.28 11.56
CA PHE A 518 22.61 -21.39 10.97
C PHE A 518 21.77 -20.67 12.03
N GLY A 519 21.25 -21.38 13.04
CA GLY A 519 20.49 -20.76 14.13
C GLY A 519 21.27 -19.69 14.88
N LYS A 520 22.58 -19.92 15.15
CA LYS A 520 23.46 -18.90 15.76
C LYS A 520 23.57 -17.63 14.92
N TRP A 521 23.65 -17.77 13.61
CA TRP A 521 23.73 -16.64 12.68
C TRP A 521 22.41 -15.85 12.65
N VAL A 522 21.28 -16.55 12.56
CA VAL A 522 19.94 -15.94 12.61
C VAL A 522 19.73 -15.18 13.93
N TYR A 523 20.08 -15.78 15.06
CA TYR A 523 19.99 -15.14 16.38
C TYR A 523 20.85 -13.87 16.46
N LYS A 524 22.10 -13.93 16.00
CA LYS A 524 22.99 -12.76 16.06
C LYS A 524 22.53 -11.62 15.14
N THR A 525 21.90 -11.94 14.01
CA THR A 525 21.58 -10.97 12.96
C THR A 525 20.17 -10.38 13.12
N THR A 526 19.18 -11.20 13.45
CA THR A 526 17.75 -10.82 13.39
C THR A 526 17.07 -10.66 14.74
N TYR A 527 17.65 -11.16 15.84
CA TYR A 527 17.07 -10.96 17.17
C TYR A 527 17.29 -9.52 17.63
N TYR A 528 16.20 -8.76 17.69
CA TYR A 528 16.12 -7.37 18.15
C TYR A 528 15.49 -7.27 19.53
#